data_AF-A0AAD7KMQ2-F1
#
_entry.id   AF-A0AAD7KMQ2-F1
#
_cell.length_a   1.000
_cell.length_b   1.000
_cell.length_c   1.000
_cell.angle_alpha   90.00
_cell.angle_beta   90.00
_cell.angle_gamma   90.00
#
_symmetry.space_group_name_H-M   'P 1'
#
loop_
_entity.id
_entity.type
_entity.pdbx_description
1 polymer ?
#
loop_
_entity_poly.entity_id
_entity_poly.type
_entity_poly.pdbx_seq_one_letter_code
_entity_poly.pdbx_strand_id
1 'polypeptide(L)' 'MLLIVLAAEETVMKTEAKTCEALSGKFSGGCIGTTGNQQCDKVCRRLDGLLSGRCKGLQCFCTRVC' A
#
# COMPACT_ATOMS: atom_id res chain seq x y z
N MET A 1 -18.37 -28.36 -7.17
CA MET A 1 -18.95 -27.04 -6.84
C MET A 1 -17.81 -26.12 -6.41
N LEU A 2 -17.36 -25.22 -7.29
CA LEU A 2 -16.28 -24.27 -6.95
C LEU A 2 -16.85 -23.18 -6.02
N LEU A 3 -16.29 -23.03 -4.83
CA LEU A 3 -16.63 -21.97 -3.89
C LEU A 3 -15.62 -20.82 -4.07
N ILE A 4 -16.07 -19.75 -4.70
CA ILE A 4 -15.28 -18.51 -4.86
C ILE A 4 -15.49 -17.70 -3.57
N VAL A 5 -14.49 -17.69 -2.69
CA VAL A 5 -14.49 -16.87 -1.48
C VAL A 5 -14.00 -15.47 -1.86
N LEU A 6 -14.93 -14.52 -1.99
CA LEU A 6 -14.59 -13.10 -1.95
C LEU A 6 -14.24 -12.75 -0.51
N ALA A 7 -12.95 -12.63 -0.21
CA ALA A 7 -12.48 -12.08 1.05
C ALA A 7 -12.70 -10.56 1.04
N ALA A 8 -13.87 -10.11 1.48
CA ALA A 8 -14.08 -8.74 1.92
C ALA A 8 -13.43 -8.60 3.30
N GLU A 9 -12.22 -8.06 3.34
CA GLU A 9 -11.50 -7.76 4.58
C GLU A 9 -12.10 -6.51 5.25
N GLU A 10 -13.30 -6.67 5.82
CA GLU A 10 -13.87 -5.73 6.80
C GLU A 10 -13.35 -6.09 8.18
N THR A 11 -12.15 -5.60 8.55
CA THR A 11 -11.71 -5.69 9.95
C THR A 11 -10.99 -4.43 10.41
N VAL A 12 -11.31 -4.08 11.65
CA VAL A 12 -10.60 -3.19 12.57
C VAL A 12 -11.02 -1.71 12.52
N MET A 13 -12.06 -1.42 13.31
CA MET A 13 -12.22 -0.14 14.01
C MET A 13 -11.02 0.06 14.94
N LYS A 14 -9.96 0.68 14.40
CA LYS A 14 -8.86 1.25 15.17
C LYS A 14 -9.06 2.76 15.10
N THR A 15 -9.08 3.44 16.25
CA THR A 15 -8.89 4.90 16.35
C THR A 15 -7.45 5.30 15.97
N GLU A 16 -6.88 4.65 14.96
CA GLU A 16 -5.79 5.16 14.17
C GLU A 16 -6.44 6.07 13.13
N ALA A 17 -5.83 7.23 12.86
CA ALA A 17 -6.28 8.10 11.78
C ALA A 17 -6.56 7.22 10.56
N LYS A 18 -7.74 7.37 9.92
CA LYS A 18 -8.17 6.46 8.86
C LYS A 18 -7.03 6.45 7.84
N THR A 19 -6.38 5.31 7.61
CA THR A 19 -5.29 5.27 6.65
C THR A 19 -5.79 4.65 5.37
N CYS A 20 -5.67 5.38 4.28
CA CYS A 20 -6.03 4.92 2.95
C CYS A 20 -4.77 4.51 2.20
N GLU A 21 -4.81 3.38 1.50
CA GLU A 21 -3.77 2.98 0.55
C GLU A 21 -4.13 3.47 -0.86
N ALA A 22 -3.19 4.11 -1.55
CA ALA A 22 -3.35 4.60 -2.92
C ALA A 22 -2.20 4.09 -3.79
N LEU A 23 -2.50 3.67 -5.01
CA LEU A 23 -1.48 3.24 -5.97
C LEU A 23 -0.52 4.40 -6.27
N SER A 24 0.78 4.16 -6.15
CA SER A 24 1.81 5.15 -6.46
C SER A 24 2.01 5.25 -7.97
N GLY A 25 1.37 6.23 -8.61
CA GLY A 25 1.59 6.52 -10.04
C GLY A 25 3.00 7.01 -10.38
N LYS A 26 3.82 7.35 -9.37
CA LYS A 26 5.21 7.81 -9.50
C LYS A 26 6.25 6.71 -9.28
N PHE A 27 5.85 5.57 -8.75
CA PHE A 27 6.78 4.47 -8.55
C PHE A 27 6.91 3.64 -9.83
N SER A 28 7.97 3.90 -10.60
CA SER A 28 8.34 3.11 -11.77
C SER A 28 9.58 2.28 -11.44
N GLY A 29 9.36 1.00 -11.11
CA GLY A 29 10.43 0.08 -10.73
C GLY A 29 9.91 -1.27 -10.23
N GLY A 30 10.79 -2.26 -10.13
CA GLY A 30 10.45 -3.58 -9.62
C GLY A 30 10.14 -3.53 -8.12
N CYS A 31 8.85 -3.62 -7.76
CA CYS A 31 8.43 -3.88 -6.38
C CYS A 31 8.68 -5.38 -6.07
N ILE A 32 9.95 -5.75 -5.97
CA ILE A 32 10.42 -7.13 -5.85
C ILE A 32 11.33 -7.22 -4.62
N GLY A 33 11.01 -8.16 -3.73
CA GLY A 33 11.77 -8.39 -2.50
C GLY A 33 11.69 -7.24 -1.48
N THR A 34 12.55 -7.32 -0.46
CA THR A 34 12.65 -6.31 0.61
C THR A 34 13.15 -4.96 0.10
N THR A 35 14.07 -4.97 -0.88
CA THR A 35 14.60 -3.76 -1.51
C THR A 35 13.52 -2.95 -2.22
N GLY A 36 12.64 -3.60 -3.00
CA GLY A 36 11.52 -2.93 -3.66
C GLY A 36 10.55 -2.27 -2.68
N ASN A 37 10.30 -2.92 -1.54
CA ASN A 37 9.49 -2.36 -0.46
C ASN A 37 10.11 -1.10 0.13
N GLN A 38 11.42 -1.11 0.40
CA GLN A 38 12.13 0.06 0.94
C GLN A 38 12.16 1.23 -0.06
N GLN A 39 12.31 0.94 -1.34
CA GLN A 39 12.25 1.97 -2.38
C GLN A 39 10.83 2.54 -2.54
N CYS A 40 9.81 1.68 -2.51
CA CYS A 40 8.42 2.10 -2.50
C CYS A 40 8.12 3.02 -1.31
N ASP A 41 8.51 2.63 -0.10
CA ASP A 41 8.32 3.42 1.12
C ASP A 41 9.03 4.77 1.06
N LYS A 42 10.29 4.82 0.61
CA LYS A 42 11.05 6.08 0.43
C LYS A 42 10.40 7.01 -0.59
N VAL A 43 9.85 6.47 -1.68
CA VAL A 43 9.13 7.26 -2.70
C VAL A 43 7.83 7.81 -2.14
N CYS A 44 7.07 6.97 -1.42
CA CYS A 44 5.81 7.38 -0.80
C CYS A 44 6.04 8.46 0.26
N ARG A 45 7.02 8.32 1.16
CA ARG A 45 7.33 9.36 2.18
C ARG A 45 7.85 10.68 1.60
N ARG A 46 8.36 10.68 0.36
CA ARG A 46 8.74 11.92 -0.33
C ARG A 46 7.53 12.71 -0.84
N LEU A 47 6.36 12.07 -0.95
CA LEU A 47 5.14 12.72 -1.40
C LEU A 47 4.43 13.35 -0.20
N ASP A 48 3.95 14.58 -0.39
CA ASP A 48 3.25 15.32 0.65
C ASP A 48 1.96 14.61 1.07
N GLY A 49 1.74 14.46 2.39
CA GLY A 49 0.57 13.77 2.95
C GLY A 49 0.62 12.24 2.95
N LEU A 50 1.75 11.61 2.60
CA LEU A 50 1.92 10.16 2.63
C LEU A 50 2.76 9.73 3.85
N LEU A 51 2.33 8.65 4.51
CA LEU A 51 2.94 8.12 5.73
C LEU A 51 3.98 7.03 5.45
N SER A 52 3.69 6.14 4.51
CA SER A 52 4.54 4.98 4.19
C SER A 52 4.16 4.38 2.83
N GLY A 53 4.89 3.35 2.40
CA GLY A 53 4.57 2.60 1.19
C GLY A 53 4.92 1.11 1.29
N ARG A 54 4.17 0.28 0.56
CA ARG A 54 4.40 -1.16 0.45
C ARG A 54 4.10 -1.72 -0.93
N CYS A 55 4.81 -2.78 -1.29
CA CYS A 55 4.58 -3.58 -2.48
C CYS A 55 3.39 -4.53 -2.28
N LYS A 56 2.46 -4.51 -3.22
CA LYS A 56 1.44 -5.55 -3.43
C LYS A 56 1.48 -5.98 -4.89
N GLY A 57 1.76 -7.25 -5.16
CA GLY A 57 1.68 -7.83 -6.50
C GLY A 57 2.52 -7.13 -7.58
N LEU A 58 3.74 -6.66 -7.26
CA LEU A 58 4.65 -5.85 -8.10
C LEU A 58 4.31 -4.37 -8.21
N GLN A 59 3.20 -3.92 -7.61
CA GLN A 59 2.81 -2.51 -7.59
C GLN A 59 3.10 -1.89 -6.23
N CYS A 60 3.50 -0.62 -6.22
CA CYS A 60 3.73 0.13 -4.99
C CYS A 60 2.45 0.86 -4.58
N PHE A 61 2.00 0.61 -3.36
CA PHE A 61 0.88 1.29 -2.72
C PHE A 61 1.40 2.17 -1.60
N CYS A 62 0.99 3.44 -1.61
CA CYS A 62 1.32 4.38 -0.57
C CYS A 62 0.18 4.54 0.42
N THR A 63 0.50 4.58 1.70
CA THR A 63 -0.43 4.85 2.78
C THR A 63 -0.48 6.33 3.07
N ARG A 64 -1.68 6.90 3.19
CA ARG A 64 -1.93 8.30 3.57
C ARG A 64 -3.02 8.39 4.62
N VAL A 65 -3.07 9.50 5.35
CA VAL A 65 -4.20 9.78 6.23
C VAL A 65 -5.42 10.20 5.39
N CYS A 66 -6.56 9.66 5.76
CA CYS A 66 -7.92 9.96 5.36
C CYS A 66 -8.80 9.90 6.65
#